data_AF-A0A2S6FXZ8-F1
#
_entry.id   AF-A0A2S6FXZ8-F1
#
_cell.length_a   1.000
_cell.length_b   1.000
_cell.length_c   1.000
_cell.angle_alpha   90.00
_cell.angle_beta   90.00
_cell.angle_gamma   90.00
#
_symmetry.space_group_name_H-M   'P 1'
#
loop_
_entity.id
_entity.type
_entity.pdbx_description
1 polymer ?
#
loop_
_entity_poly.entity_id
_entity_poly.type
_entity_poly.pdbx_seq_one_letter_code
_entity_poly.pdbx_strand_id
1 'polypeptide(L)'
;MLDRNFKGGSSIVKEKGSKVGNSITGKASLILNNSVVGGASLVENDSVMRGTNLREDNPIMREIAFEKFFQIMNLMAFNKVLLWKVDYDTYVNEDGAYILRINYNKFYGKLLDYCKNYNISHQRLNIKAFKYTLKDKPYCLNYSGIGWLKKDASSDESYCMRCGFIDIKALQARGIFIDDLLYNNRL
;
A
#
# COMPACT_ATOMS: atom_id res chain seq x y z
N MET A 1 30.26 -53.24 -33.17
CA MET A 1 28.95 -53.91 -33.14
C MET A 1 27.92 -52.81 -32.85
N LEU A 2 27.39 -52.10 -33.85
CA LEU A 2 26.33 -52.49 -34.79
C LEU A 2 25.01 -52.86 -34.10
N ASP A 3 24.05 -51.94 -34.23
CA ASP A 3 22.76 -52.14 -34.92
C ASP A 3 21.44 -52.39 -34.16
N ARG A 4 20.42 -51.70 -34.73
CA ARG A 4 18.94 -51.92 -34.72
C ARG A 4 18.17 -51.36 -33.51
N ASN A 5 17.32 -50.32 -33.58
CA ASN A 5 16.33 -49.82 -34.58
C ASN A 5 15.19 -50.80 -34.92
N PHE A 6 13.99 -50.55 -34.37
CA PHE A 6 12.63 -50.84 -34.91
C PHE A 6 11.60 -50.01 -34.08
N LYS A 7 10.89 -48.98 -34.58
CA LYS A 7 9.83 -48.79 -35.60
C LYS A 7 8.38 -49.08 -35.14
N GLY A 8 7.52 -48.05 -35.31
CA GLY A 8 6.07 -48.15 -35.62
C GLY A 8 5.14 -47.57 -34.53
N GLY A 9 4.22 -46.64 -34.75
CA GLY A 9 3.69 -45.99 -35.98
C GLY A 9 3.11 -44.60 -35.65
N SER A 10 3.15 -43.66 -36.61
CA SER A 10 2.01 -43.16 -37.43
C SER A 10 0.97 -42.36 -36.60
N SER A 11 0.65 -41.09 -36.87
CA SER A 11 0.40 -40.46 -38.17
C SER A 11 0.56 -38.94 -38.14
N ILE A 12 0.89 -38.41 -39.32
CA ILE A 12 0.96 -37.01 -39.71
C ILE A 12 -0.44 -36.48 -40.02
N VAL A 13 -0.79 -35.27 -39.54
CA VAL A 13 -1.68 -34.34 -40.27
C VAL A 13 -1.08 -32.93 -40.21
N LYS A 14 -1.07 -32.31 -41.38
CA LYS A 14 -0.39 -31.07 -41.79
C LYS A 14 -1.12 -29.78 -41.38
N GLU A 15 -0.30 -28.73 -41.28
CA GLU A 15 -0.50 -27.34 -41.74
C GLU A 15 -1.74 -26.54 -41.28
N LYS A 16 -1.50 -25.39 -40.64
CA LYS A 16 -1.27 -24.09 -41.29
C LYS A 16 -0.81 -23.05 -40.27
N GLY A 17 0.20 -22.26 -40.63
CA GLY A 17 0.70 -21.18 -39.79
C GLY A 17 -0.20 -19.95 -39.77
N SER A 18 -0.03 -19.14 -38.72
CA SER A 18 -0.16 -17.68 -38.83
C SER A 18 0.67 -17.02 -37.74
N LYS A 19 1.69 -16.25 -38.15
CA LYS A 19 2.34 -15.25 -37.29
C LYS A 19 1.37 -14.08 -37.16
N VAL A 20 0.92 -13.79 -35.94
CA VAL A 20 0.44 -12.46 -35.56
C VAL A 20 1.00 -12.18 -34.17
N GLY A 21 1.95 -11.24 -34.10
CA GLY A 21 2.39 -10.69 -32.83
C GLY A 21 1.24 -9.93 -32.19
N ASN A 22 1.09 -10.06 -30.89
CA ASN A 22 0.46 -9.02 -30.07
C ASN A 22 1.06 -9.05 -28.67
N SER A 23 1.74 -7.94 -28.37
CA SER A 23 2.07 -7.47 -27.04
C SER A 23 0.83 -7.53 -26.14
N ILE A 24 0.91 -8.25 -25.03
CA ILE A 24 -0.07 -8.15 -23.94
C ILE A 24 0.69 -7.71 -22.70
N THR A 25 0.83 -6.39 -22.58
CA THR A 25 0.95 -5.67 -21.31
C THR A 25 -0.33 -5.93 -20.49
N GLY A 26 -0.39 -7.08 -19.85
CA GLY A 26 -1.49 -7.49 -18.98
C GLY A 26 -1.29 -6.94 -17.57
N LYS A 27 -1.95 -5.81 -17.27
CA LYS A 27 -2.17 -5.30 -15.92
C LYS A 27 -2.62 -6.45 -15.00
N ALA A 28 -1.86 -6.71 -13.94
CA ALA A 28 -2.30 -7.55 -12.84
C ALA A 28 -3.41 -6.80 -12.09
N SER A 29 -4.66 -7.13 -12.39
CA SER A 29 -5.80 -6.78 -11.54
C SER A 29 -5.76 -7.71 -10.33
N LEU A 30 -5.38 -7.18 -9.17
CA LEU A 30 -5.47 -7.89 -7.89
C LEU A 30 -6.95 -7.94 -7.48
N ILE A 31 -7.60 -9.06 -7.76
CA ILE A 31 -8.89 -9.43 -7.18
C ILE A 31 -8.60 -9.98 -5.78
N LEU A 32 -8.97 -9.21 -4.74
CA LEU A 32 -8.91 -9.62 -3.35
C LEU A 32 -10.02 -10.64 -3.07
N ASN A 33 -9.71 -11.92 -3.21
CA ASN A 33 -10.55 -13.00 -2.69
C ASN A 33 -10.12 -13.32 -1.26
N ASN A 34 -10.75 -12.70 -0.26
CA ASN A 34 -10.79 -13.23 1.10
C ASN A 34 -12.21 -13.75 1.38
N SER A 35 -12.34 -15.07 1.45
CA SER A 35 -13.50 -15.82 1.94
C SER A 35 -13.07 -16.46 3.27
N VAL A 36 -13.83 -16.58 4.36
CA VAL A 36 -15.16 -16.19 4.89
C VAL A 36 -14.98 -16.45 6.42
N VAL A 37 -15.48 -15.64 7.35
CA VAL A 37 -16.68 -15.88 8.19
C VAL A 37 -16.95 -14.57 8.97
N GLY A 38 -18.16 -14.02 8.85
CA GLY A 38 -18.68 -13.07 9.86
C GLY A 38 -19.24 -11.73 9.39
N GLY A 39 -20.12 -11.72 8.39
CA GLY A 39 -21.27 -10.79 8.33
C GLY A 39 -21.03 -9.29 8.13
N ALA A 40 -20.92 -8.87 6.87
CA ALA A 40 -21.74 -7.82 6.26
C ALA A 40 -21.45 -7.75 4.76
N SER A 41 -22.48 -8.00 3.95
CA SER A 41 -22.44 -8.03 2.49
C SER A 41 -22.10 -6.66 1.90
N LEU A 42 -21.04 -6.59 1.10
CA LEU A 42 -20.82 -5.53 0.10
C LEU A 42 -20.48 -6.20 -1.23
N VAL A 43 -21.48 -6.87 -1.80
CA VAL A 43 -21.54 -7.08 -3.25
C VAL A 43 -22.73 -6.27 -3.72
N GLU A 44 -22.47 -5.14 -4.37
CA GLU A 44 -23.13 -4.77 -5.62
C GLU A 44 -22.58 -3.44 -6.16
N ASN A 45 -22.24 -3.46 -7.46
CA ASN A 45 -22.16 -2.34 -8.41
C ASN A 45 -20.80 -1.68 -8.72
N ASP A 46 -19.83 -2.48 -9.18
CA ASP A 46 -18.73 -1.99 -10.04
C ASP A 46 -19.16 -1.62 -11.48
N SER A 47 -20.45 -1.65 -11.79
CA SER A 47 -21.01 -1.35 -13.12
C SER A 47 -21.64 0.05 -13.26
N VAL A 48 -21.77 0.84 -12.20
CA VAL A 48 -22.47 2.15 -12.24
C VAL A 48 -21.54 3.36 -12.39
N MET A 49 -20.22 3.21 -12.24
CA MET A 49 -19.28 4.35 -12.31
C MET A 49 -18.77 4.67 -13.73
N ARG A 50 -19.59 4.43 -14.76
CA ARG A 50 -19.46 5.15 -16.04
C ARG A 50 -20.56 6.20 -16.11
N GLY A 51 -20.28 7.41 -15.64
CA GLY A 51 -21.05 8.57 -16.08
C GLY A 51 -21.63 9.50 -15.03
N THR A 52 -21.08 9.61 -13.82
CA THR A 52 -21.36 10.78 -12.98
C THR A 52 -20.08 11.50 -12.63
N ASN A 53 -19.94 12.70 -13.18
CA ASN A 53 -18.98 13.74 -12.79
C ASN A 53 -19.20 14.12 -11.31
N LEU A 54 -18.81 13.23 -10.39
CA LEU A 54 -18.74 13.56 -8.97
C LEU A 54 -17.48 14.40 -8.79
N ARG A 55 -17.66 15.71 -8.88
CA ARG A 55 -16.63 16.73 -8.63
C ARG A 55 -15.89 16.40 -7.33
N GLU A 56 -14.56 16.51 -7.37
CA GLU A 56 -13.63 16.42 -6.23
C GLU A 56 -13.86 17.50 -5.12
N ASP A 57 -15.00 18.18 -5.16
CA ASP A 57 -15.38 19.29 -4.29
C ASP A 57 -16.25 18.91 -3.10
N ASN A 58 -16.62 17.63 -2.95
CA ASN A 58 -17.30 17.17 -1.74
C ASN A 58 -16.29 17.03 -0.58
N PRO A 59 -16.44 17.76 0.55
CA PRO A 59 -15.53 17.70 1.68
C PRO A 59 -15.35 16.29 2.25
N ILE A 60 -16.41 15.48 2.26
CA ILE A 60 -16.38 14.08 2.74
C ILE A 60 -15.50 13.22 1.82
N MET A 61 -15.56 13.44 0.50
CA MET A 61 -14.72 12.74 -0.48
C MET A 61 -13.25 13.17 -0.36
N ARG A 62 -12.96 14.44 -0.05
CA ARG A 62 -11.58 14.90 0.22
C ARG A 62 -11.02 14.31 1.51
N GLU A 63 -11.87 14.14 2.52
CA GLU A 63 -11.49 13.51 3.79
C GLU A 63 -11.16 12.03 3.57
N ILE A 64 -12.02 11.28 2.87
CA ILE A 64 -11.74 9.88 2.50
C ILE A 64 -10.48 9.77 1.61
N ALA A 65 -10.20 10.77 0.76
CA ALA A 65 -9.05 10.76 -0.14
C ALA A 65 -7.69 10.84 0.57
N PHE A 66 -7.59 11.57 1.69
CA PHE A 66 -6.34 11.67 2.44
C PHE A 66 -6.08 10.41 3.27
N GLU A 67 -7.11 9.91 3.94
CA GLU A 67 -7.07 8.71 4.79
C GLU A 67 -6.59 7.47 3.99
N LYS A 68 -6.81 7.46 2.67
CA LYS A 68 -6.28 6.45 1.74
C LYS A 68 -4.76 6.26 1.83
N PHE A 69 -4.00 7.28 2.21
CA PHE A 69 -2.55 7.14 2.40
C PHE A 69 -2.20 6.12 3.48
N PHE A 70 -2.97 6.04 4.57
CA PHE A 70 -2.74 5.05 5.62
C PHE A 70 -3.06 3.63 5.16
N GLN A 71 -4.09 3.46 4.33
CA GLN A 71 -4.40 2.17 3.72
C GLN A 71 -3.28 1.72 2.77
N ILE A 72 -2.74 2.65 1.97
CA ILE A 72 -1.60 2.38 1.10
C ILE A 72 -0.36 2.04 1.94
N MET A 73 -0.10 2.78 3.02
CA MET A 73 0.99 2.47 3.95
C MET A 73 0.86 1.08 4.55
N ASN A 74 -0.35 0.69 4.96
CA ASN A 74 -0.61 -0.64 5.50
C ASN A 74 -0.28 -1.72 4.46
N LEU A 75 -0.73 -1.55 3.21
CA LEU A 75 -0.39 -2.46 2.12
C LEU A 75 1.12 -2.50 1.82
N MET A 76 1.81 -1.36 1.89
CA MET A 76 3.26 -1.30 1.72
C MET A 76 4.00 -2.02 2.86
N ALA A 77 3.48 -1.96 4.08
CA ALA A 77 4.01 -2.68 5.24
C ALA A 77 3.82 -4.19 5.08
N PHE A 78 2.62 -4.64 4.69
CA PHE A 78 2.32 -6.04 4.35
C PHE A 78 3.28 -6.59 3.27
N ASN A 79 3.53 -5.80 2.22
CA ASN A 79 4.45 -6.14 1.14
C ASN A 79 5.93 -5.92 1.48
N LYS A 80 6.27 -5.61 2.73
CA LYS A 80 7.65 -5.41 3.23
C LYS A 80 8.44 -4.33 2.48
N VAL A 81 7.72 -3.37 1.89
CA VAL A 81 8.33 -2.17 1.25
C VAL A 81 8.75 -1.17 2.32
N LEU A 82 7.96 -1.08 3.41
CA LEU A 82 8.29 -0.27 4.57
C LEU A 82 9.04 -1.08 5.62
N LEU A 83 10.08 -0.47 6.19
CA LEU A 83 10.99 -1.02 7.16
C LEU A 83 10.67 -0.48 8.55
N TRP A 84 10.36 -1.38 9.48
CA TRP A 84 10.10 -1.03 10.87
C TRP A 84 11.35 -0.46 11.56
N LYS A 85 11.14 0.59 12.36
CA LYS A 85 12.16 1.46 12.98
C LYS A 85 12.96 2.31 12.00
N VAL A 86 12.69 2.30 10.69
CA VAL A 86 13.37 3.16 9.70
C VAL A 86 12.38 4.12 9.05
N ASP A 87 11.35 3.57 8.40
CA ASP A 87 10.32 4.35 7.72
C ASP A 87 9.18 4.74 8.67
N TYR A 88 8.90 3.87 9.63
CA TYR A 88 7.89 4.06 10.66
C TYR A 88 8.22 3.21 11.89
N ASP A 89 7.59 3.51 13.01
CA ASP A 89 7.43 2.57 14.12
C ASP A 89 6.16 2.85 14.92
N THR A 90 5.89 2.00 15.90
CA THR A 90 4.77 2.16 16.81
C THR A 90 5.24 2.01 18.25
N TYR A 91 4.69 2.80 19.16
CA TYR A 91 5.01 2.72 20.58
C TYR A 91 3.84 3.24 21.42
N VAL A 92 3.82 2.90 22.71
CA VAL A 92 2.89 3.48 23.67
C VAL A 92 3.59 4.64 24.37
N ASN A 93 2.97 5.82 24.40
CA ASN A 93 3.53 6.99 25.08
C ASN A 93 3.28 6.96 26.60
N GLU A 94 3.78 7.96 27.31
CA GLU A 94 3.64 8.10 28.77
C GLU A 94 2.17 8.19 29.21
N ASP A 95 1.29 8.75 28.37
CA ASP A 95 -0.15 8.84 28.62
C ASP A 95 -0.92 7.54 28.30
N GLY A 96 -0.23 6.48 27.87
CA GLY A 96 -0.84 5.21 27.48
C GLY A 96 -1.51 5.22 26.09
N ALA A 97 -1.33 6.28 25.31
CA ALA A 97 -1.79 6.37 23.92
C ALA A 97 -0.90 5.51 23.01
N TYR A 98 -1.52 4.76 22.11
CA TYR A 98 -0.80 3.94 21.14
C TYR A 98 -0.54 4.77 19.86
N ILE A 99 0.73 5.03 19.59
CA ILE A 99 1.16 6.01 18.58
C ILE A 99 1.87 5.33 17.42
N LEU A 100 1.51 5.71 16.20
CA LEU A 100 2.27 5.44 14.98
C LEU A 100 3.14 6.66 14.67
N ARG A 101 4.46 6.46 14.56
CA ARG A 101 5.39 7.50 14.07
C ARG A 101 5.79 7.23 12.64
N ILE A 102 5.80 8.30 11.84
CA ILE A 102 6.11 8.23 10.41
C ILE A 102 7.32 9.11 10.09
N ASN A 103 8.35 8.51 9.49
CA ASN A 103 9.51 9.21 8.96
C ASN A 103 9.22 9.73 7.54
N TYR A 104 8.73 10.96 7.42
CA TYR A 104 8.37 11.51 6.10
C TYR A 104 9.48 11.44 5.06
N ASN A 105 10.74 11.62 5.48
CA ASN A 105 11.87 11.69 4.55
C ASN A 105 12.17 10.33 3.90
N LYS A 106 11.90 9.23 4.61
CA LYS A 106 12.11 7.87 4.09
C LYS A 106 10.84 7.29 3.49
N PHE A 107 9.70 7.55 4.10
CA PHE A 107 8.40 7.04 3.69
C PHE A 107 7.90 7.67 2.38
N TYR A 108 7.95 9.00 2.26
CA TYR A 108 7.14 9.70 1.25
C TYR A 108 7.57 9.41 -0.19
N GLY A 109 8.88 9.29 -0.44
CA GLY A 109 9.39 8.86 -1.75
C GLY A 109 8.89 7.46 -2.11
N LYS A 110 9.02 6.51 -1.17
CA LYS A 110 8.55 5.12 -1.36
C LYS A 110 7.05 5.06 -1.65
N LEU A 111 6.25 5.89 -0.99
CA LEU A 111 4.81 5.98 -1.21
C LEU A 111 4.50 6.37 -2.66
N LEU A 112 5.14 7.43 -3.16
CA LEU A 112 4.90 7.92 -4.52
C LEU A 112 5.34 6.89 -5.57
N ASP A 113 6.51 6.27 -5.36
CA ASP A 113 7.00 5.21 -6.24
C ASP A 113 6.09 4.00 -6.23
N TYR A 114 5.60 3.58 -5.06
CA TYR A 114 4.66 2.49 -4.92
C TYR A 114 3.34 2.78 -5.64
N CYS A 115 2.75 3.95 -5.41
CA CYS A 115 1.52 4.34 -6.11
C CYS A 115 1.70 4.37 -7.63
N LYS A 116 2.85 4.83 -8.13
CA LYS A 116 3.18 4.85 -9.56
C LYS A 116 3.32 3.43 -10.12
N ASN A 117 4.08 2.56 -9.46
CA ASN A 117 4.39 1.21 -9.93
C ASN A 117 3.15 0.30 -9.96
N TYR A 118 2.23 0.49 -9.01
CA TYR A 118 0.99 -0.30 -8.91
C TYR A 118 -0.24 0.43 -9.47
N ASN A 119 -0.05 1.59 -10.13
CA ASN A 119 -1.12 2.41 -10.72
C ASN A 119 -2.27 2.73 -9.73
N ILE A 120 -1.91 3.03 -8.48
CA ILE A 120 -2.84 3.37 -7.40
C ILE A 120 -3.17 4.87 -7.47
N SER A 121 -4.43 5.18 -7.73
CA SER A 121 -4.93 6.56 -7.66
C SER A 121 -4.86 7.07 -6.23
N HIS A 122 -4.25 8.24 -6.06
CA HIS A 122 -4.09 8.94 -4.78
C HIS A 122 -4.16 10.44 -4.99
N GLN A 123 -4.46 11.18 -3.93
CA GLN A 123 -4.44 12.64 -3.98
C GLN A 123 -3.02 13.14 -4.30
N ARG A 124 -2.87 13.97 -5.34
CA ARG A 124 -1.58 14.54 -5.72
C ARG A 124 -1.17 15.65 -4.75
N LEU A 125 -0.54 15.24 -3.65
CA LEU A 125 0.08 16.16 -2.70
C LEU A 125 1.59 16.14 -2.91
N ASN A 126 2.26 17.24 -2.57
CA ASN A 126 3.69 17.21 -2.29
C ASN A 126 3.89 17.00 -0.78
N ILE A 127 5.11 16.72 -0.35
CA ILE A 127 5.41 16.40 1.07
C ILE A 127 4.99 17.54 2.03
N LYS A 128 5.09 18.80 1.59
CA LYS A 128 4.69 19.96 2.40
C LYS A 128 3.17 19.96 2.58
N ALA A 129 2.41 19.85 1.48
CA ALA A 129 0.96 19.77 1.50
C ALA A 129 0.48 18.57 2.32
N PHE A 130 1.10 17.39 2.16
CA PHE A 130 0.78 16.21 2.97
C PHE A 130 0.90 16.48 4.47
N LYS A 131 2.01 17.09 4.91
CA LYS A 131 2.23 17.44 6.33
C LYS A 131 1.20 18.43 6.87
N TYR A 132 0.86 19.46 6.09
CA TYR A 132 -0.14 20.45 6.51
C TYR A 132 -1.56 19.86 6.51
N THR A 133 -1.92 19.03 5.53
CA THR A 133 -3.20 18.32 5.56
C THR A 133 -3.28 17.40 6.76
N LEU A 134 -2.18 16.72 7.11
CA LEU A 134 -2.13 15.86 8.28
C LEU A 134 -2.29 16.64 9.59
N LYS A 135 -1.68 17.83 9.69
CA LYS A 135 -1.75 18.69 10.89
C LYS A 135 -3.20 18.95 11.33
N ASP A 136 -4.09 19.12 10.37
CA ASP A 136 -5.49 19.49 10.64
C ASP A 136 -6.37 18.25 10.92
N LYS A 137 -5.80 17.04 10.95
CA LYS A 137 -6.55 15.80 11.21
C LYS A 137 -6.71 15.55 12.71
N PRO A 138 -7.87 15.07 13.17
CA PRO A 138 -8.15 14.85 14.59
C PRO A 138 -7.31 13.73 15.22
N TYR A 139 -6.76 12.82 14.42
CA TYR A 139 -5.86 11.76 14.86
C TYR A 139 -4.38 12.16 14.81
N CYS A 140 -4.05 13.37 14.34
CA CYS A 140 -2.68 13.85 14.31
C CYS A 140 -2.32 14.49 15.65
N LEU A 141 -1.48 13.81 16.43
CA LEU A 141 -0.98 14.31 17.70
C LEU A 141 0.11 15.37 17.49
N ASN A 142 0.99 15.14 16.50
CA ASN A 142 2.02 16.10 16.11
C ASN A 142 2.50 15.84 14.68
N TYR A 143 2.32 16.80 13.78
CA TYR A 143 2.71 16.63 12.38
C TYR A 143 4.23 16.79 12.13
N SER A 144 5.00 17.30 13.10
CA SER A 144 6.44 17.58 12.95
C SER A 144 7.20 17.46 14.28
N GLY A 145 6.88 16.44 15.06
CA GLY A 145 7.54 16.14 16.34
C GLY A 145 8.95 15.57 16.13
N ILE A 146 9.76 15.57 17.18
CA ILE A 146 11.08 14.93 17.17
C ILE A 146 10.91 13.43 17.43
N GLY A 147 11.36 12.60 16.50
CA GLY A 147 11.38 11.14 16.62
C GLY A 147 12.79 10.58 16.46
N TRP A 148 13.02 9.42 17.07
CA TRP A 148 14.27 8.66 16.97
C TRP A 148 14.00 7.37 16.23
N LEU A 149 14.56 7.25 15.02
CA LEU A 149 14.45 6.07 14.16
C LEU A 149 15.83 5.73 13.62
N LYS A 150 16.03 4.48 13.21
CA LYS A 150 17.27 3.98 12.61
C LYS A 150 17.54 4.64 11.26
N LYS A 151 18.83 4.86 10.97
CA LYS A 151 19.32 5.43 9.69
C LYS A 151 18.95 4.58 8.48
N ASP A 152 19.08 3.27 8.66
CA ASP A 152 18.83 2.22 7.69
C ASP A 152 18.58 0.90 8.44
N ALA A 153 18.25 -0.17 7.70
CA ALA A 153 17.93 -1.46 8.30
C ALA A 153 19.11 -2.09 9.06
N SER A 154 20.33 -1.89 8.58
CA SER A 154 21.57 -2.46 9.11
C SER A 154 22.15 -1.69 10.30
N SER A 155 21.80 -0.43 10.46
CA SER A 155 22.34 0.43 11.49
C SER A 155 21.70 0.17 12.85
N ASP A 156 22.51 0.08 13.89
CA ASP A 156 22.03 0.11 15.28
C ASP A 156 21.92 1.52 15.84
N GLU A 157 22.43 2.51 15.12
CA GLU A 157 22.30 3.91 15.47
C GLU A 157 20.92 4.44 15.11
N SER A 158 20.30 5.09 16.07
CA SER A 158 19.10 5.91 15.85
C SER A 158 19.51 7.36 15.71
N TYR A 159 18.87 8.09 14.81
CA TYR A 159 19.10 9.51 14.62
C TYR A 159 17.82 10.30 14.87
N CYS A 160 18.01 11.54 15.33
CA CYS A 160 16.93 12.48 15.56
C CYS A 160 16.41 13.03 14.23
N MET A 161 15.10 13.02 14.03
CA MET A 161 14.46 13.58 12.83
C MET A 161 13.04 14.07 13.12
N ARG A 162 12.45 14.75 12.12
CA ARG A 162 11.07 15.22 12.18
C ARG A 162 10.11 14.15 11.69
N CYS A 163 9.20 13.72 12.56
CA CYS A 163 8.22 12.67 12.32
C CYS A 163 6.77 13.19 12.47
N GLY A 164 5.84 12.49 11.84
CA GLY A 164 4.41 12.58 12.15
C GLY A 164 4.06 11.61 13.26
N PHE A 165 3.19 12.01 14.17
CA PHE A 165 2.73 11.24 15.32
C PHE A 165 1.21 11.11 15.22
N ILE A 166 0.75 9.87 15.09
CA ILE A 166 -0.64 9.53 14.81
C ILE A 166 -1.18 8.72 15.97
N ASP A 167 -2.32 9.12 16.51
CA ASP A 167 -3.08 8.30 17.44
C ASP A 167 -3.74 7.15 16.67
N ILE A 168 -3.28 5.93 16.93
CA ILE A 168 -3.74 4.72 16.25
C ILE A 168 -5.21 4.46 16.58
N LYS A 169 -5.63 4.68 17.84
CA LYS A 169 -7.03 4.45 18.26
C LYS A 169 -7.96 5.44 17.58
N ALA A 170 -7.58 6.71 17.52
CA ALA A 170 -8.37 7.74 16.83
C ALA A 170 -8.46 7.48 15.31
N LEU A 171 -7.39 6.93 14.71
CA LEU A 171 -7.38 6.52 13.31
C LEU A 171 -8.31 5.32 13.05
N GLN A 172 -8.21 4.28 13.88
CA GLN A 172 -9.05 3.07 13.79
C GLN A 172 -10.53 3.36 14.07
N ALA A 173 -10.85 4.27 14.99
CA ALA A 173 -12.22 4.71 15.25
C ALA A 173 -12.91 5.33 14.01
N ARG A 174 -12.13 5.71 13.00
CA ARG A 174 -12.62 6.23 11.71
C ARG A 174 -12.70 5.15 10.61
N GLY A 175 -12.54 3.87 10.98
CA GLY A 175 -12.62 2.74 10.04
C GLY A 175 -11.36 2.53 9.20
N ILE A 176 -10.21 3.08 9.63
CA ILE A 176 -8.94 2.93 8.93
C ILE A 176 -8.10 1.90 9.67
N PHE A 177 -8.02 0.71 9.10
CA PHE A 177 -7.27 -0.40 9.67
C PHE A 177 -5.82 -0.38 9.17
N ILE A 178 -4.88 -0.52 10.10
CA ILE A 178 -3.43 -0.41 9.86
C ILE A 178 -2.66 -1.56 10.52
N ASP A 179 -3.26 -2.74 10.58
CA ASP A 179 -2.76 -3.86 11.39
C ASP A 179 -1.35 -4.33 10.96
N ASP A 180 -1.03 -4.25 9.67
CA ASP A 180 0.30 -4.60 9.13
C ASP A 180 1.38 -3.57 9.47
N LEU A 181 1.00 -2.36 9.92
CA LEU A 181 1.89 -1.37 10.52
C LEU A 181 2.07 -1.57 12.04
N LEU A 182 1.23 -2.38 12.67
CA LEU A 182 1.34 -2.65 14.12
C LEU A 182 2.27 -3.82 14.42
N TYR A 183 2.54 -4.67 13.41
CA TYR A 183 3.43 -5.81 13.53
C TYR A 183 4.87 -5.45 13.19
N ASN A 184 5.83 -6.06 13.91
CA ASN A 184 7.24 -5.94 13.58
C ASN A 184 7.54 -6.72 12.29
N ASN A 185 7.63 -6.01 11.16
CA ASN A 185 7.93 -6.62 9.86
C ASN A 185 9.42 -6.98 9.65
N ARG A 186 10.23 -7.04 10.72
CA ARG A 186 11.58 -7.63 10.65
C ARG A 186 11.46 -9.14 10.49
N LEU A 187 11.56 -9.60 9.23
CA LEU A 187 12.23 -10.87 8.97
C LEU A 187 13.72 -10.70 9.24
#